data_AF-A0A2V8KQB8-F1
#
_entry.id   AF-A0A2V8KQB8-F1
#
_cell.length_a   1.000
_cell.length_b   1.000
_cell.length_c   1.000
_cell.angle_alpha   90.00
_cell.angle_beta   90.00
_cell.angle_gamma   90.00
#
_symmetry.space_group_name_H-M   'P 1'
#
loop_
_entity.id
_entity.type
_entity.pdbx_description
1 polymer ?
#
loop_
_entity_poly.entity_id
_entity_poly.type
_entity_poly.pdbx_seq_one_letter_code
_entity_poly.pdbx_strand_id
1 'polypeptide(L)'
;FNKSNPYNYARLQIWRSSLNLIAEKPILGVGFGQFIHASKRFNFPLEGHIARYLIRAGIAHSEYLQHMAELGIPAAMLLFSVLGYSVYLAAKQSKAVEPEARWIHEAAVFVVTGVGVHALVDNCWTIPVTASSLVALSLGGSLPLVPRKAPLQWRPLRSAVVFVIIITVYIHSVAVPSLGFYYNQRGHEAAYRGDFKSAEQFHRTAIQIVPDDPEFLQDLGLLFMQFSKPAQRTSLNSAREYLARAIAARPQSVELRIHMENALVESLSGEIHSDDDLQKTIIENDSQLLQIDPYLPFQRRNLATAYYNLGQRRRAFEELHRAIEYEPNYVPGYLTMAAWYAERGDAAESRRYEALALSIVNKYRDVRPADIYEATLLGRPDVSGSKAKIVNHF
;
A
#
# COMPACT_ATOMS: atom_id res chain seq x y z
N PHE A 1 -12.24 18.71 -0.35
CA PHE A 1 -12.91 18.09 0.81
C PHE A 1 -14.26 17.53 0.36
N ASN A 2 -14.28 16.26 -0.01
CA ASN A 2 -15.52 15.59 -0.45
C ASN A 2 -16.40 15.33 0.79
N LYS A 3 -17.68 15.69 0.73
CA LYS A 3 -18.63 15.40 1.82
C LYS A 3 -18.71 13.89 2.01
N SER A 4 -18.57 13.46 3.26
CA SER A 4 -18.65 12.08 3.80
C SER A 4 -17.57 11.08 3.37
N ASN A 5 -16.28 11.37 3.60
CA ASN A 5 -15.34 10.28 3.92
C ASN A 5 -15.46 10.00 5.44
N PRO A 6 -16.04 8.85 5.87
CA PRO A 6 -16.20 8.51 7.29
C PRO A 6 -14.86 8.50 8.03
N TYR A 7 -13.77 8.21 7.30
CA TYR A 7 -12.41 8.16 7.83
C TYR A 7 -11.92 9.50 8.39
N ASN A 8 -12.42 10.63 7.86
CA ASN A 8 -12.08 11.95 8.39
C ASN A 8 -12.49 12.12 9.86
N TYR A 9 -13.46 11.33 10.32
CA TYR A 9 -13.97 11.33 11.70
C TYR A 9 -13.47 10.13 12.52
N ALA A 10 -12.72 9.21 11.92
CA ALA A 10 -12.23 7.97 12.53
C ALA A 10 -10.85 8.09 13.22
N ARG A 11 -10.35 9.31 13.48
CA ARG A 11 -8.99 9.53 13.99
C ARG A 11 -8.64 8.71 15.23
N LEU A 12 -9.58 8.57 16.17
CA LEU A 12 -9.36 7.76 17.38
C LEU A 12 -9.11 6.29 17.05
N GLN A 13 -9.78 5.75 16.03
CA GLN A 13 -9.59 4.37 15.59
C GLN A 13 -8.26 4.22 14.87
N ILE A 14 -7.85 5.21 14.06
CA ILE A 14 -6.54 5.26 13.39
C ILE A 14 -5.40 5.34 14.42
N TRP A 15 -5.56 6.16 15.46
CA TRP A 15 -4.58 6.24 16.54
C TRP A 15 -4.50 4.95 17.32
N ARG A 16 -5.64 4.30 17.62
CA ARG A 16 -5.65 2.98 18.25
C ARG A 16 -4.95 1.93 17.39
N SER A 17 -5.19 1.95 16.08
CA SER A 17 -4.50 1.09 15.10
C SER A 17 -2.99 1.35 15.12
N SER A 18 -2.58 2.61 15.14
CA SER A 18 -1.17 3.02 15.23
C SER A 18 -0.51 2.58 16.54
N LEU A 19 -1.22 2.67 17.66
CA LEU A 19 -0.74 2.19 18.96
C LEU A 19 -0.58 0.67 18.99
N ASN A 20 -1.50 -0.08 18.39
CA ASN A 20 -1.35 -1.54 18.25
C ASN A 20 -0.12 -1.89 17.40
N LEU A 21 0.13 -1.13 16.34
CA LEU A 21 1.31 -1.28 15.49
C LEU A 21 2.61 -1.00 16.26
N ILE A 22 2.64 0.08 17.05
CA ILE A 22 3.77 0.41 17.95
C ILE A 22 3.97 -0.70 18.98
N ALA A 23 2.90 -1.23 19.56
CA ALA A 23 2.98 -2.29 20.57
C ALA A 23 3.56 -3.61 20.00
N GLU A 24 3.37 -3.88 18.70
CA GLU A 24 3.96 -5.06 18.06
C GLU A 24 5.48 -4.92 17.86
N LYS A 25 5.96 -3.72 17.47
CA LYS A 25 7.40 -3.46 17.23
C LYS A 25 7.89 -2.18 17.92
N PRO A 26 7.91 -2.12 19.27
CA PRO A 26 8.14 -0.86 19.99
C PRO A 26 9.56 -0.30 19.86
N ILE A 27 10.55 -1.17 19.61
CA ILE A 27 11.98 -0.76 19.61
C ILE A 27 12.44 -0.32 18.23
N LEU A 28 12.18 -1.13 17.21
CA LEU A 28 12.67 -0.90 15.84
C LEU A 28 11.62 -0.35 14.89
N GLY A 29 10.35 -0.35 15.30
CA GLY A 29 9.24 -0.02 14.41
C GLY A 29 9.08 -1.02 13.26
N VAL A 30 8.26 -0.64 12.29
CA VAL A 30 7.98 -1.43 11.08
C VAL A 30 8.88 -1.10 9.89
N GLY A 31 9.75 -0.11 10.03
CA GLY A 31 10.56 0.45 8.95
C GLY A 31 10.00 1.76 8.42
N PHE A 32 10.90 2.65 7.97
CA PHE A 32 10.54 3.96 7.44
C PHE A 32 9.66 3.84 6.18
N GLY A 33 8.56 4.59 6.15
CA GLY A 33 7.56 4.55 5.08
C GLY A 33 6.71 3.27 5.02
N GLN A 34 6.87 2.33 5.96
CA GLN A 34 6.13 1.05 5.94
C GLN A 34 4.78 1.10 6.65
N PHE A 35 4.39 2.23 7.24
CA PHE A 35 3.13 2.34 7.97
C PHE A 35 1.91 1.96 7.14
N ILE A 36 1.83 2.42 5.88
CA ILE A 36 0.70 2.12 4.99
C ILE A 36 0.54 0.62 4.72
N HIS A 37 1.63 -0.14 4.74
CA HIS A 37 1.59 -1.59 4.56
C HIS A 37 1.24 -2.29 5.87
N ALA A 38 1.87 -1.88 6.98
CA ALA A 38 1.75 -2.57 8.25
C ALA A 38 0.44 -2.27 9.00
N SER A 39 -0.13 -1.07 8.80
CA SER A 39 -1.42 -0.66 9.39
C SER A 39 -2.60 -1.51 8.91
N LYS A 40 -2.50 -2.16 7.73
CA LYS A 40 -3.53 -3.05 7.17
C LYS A 40 -3.91 -4.18 8.14
N ARG A 41 -2.94 -4.70 8.91
CA ARG A 41 -3.15 -5.74 9.92
C ARG A 41 -4.04 -5.29 11.08
N PHE A 42 -4.01 -4.00 11.38
CA PHE A 42 -4.76 -3.38 12.46
C PHE A 42 -5.89 -2.50 11.93
N ASN A 43 -6.41 -2.78 10.74
CA ASN A 43 -7.58 -2.10 10.22
C ASN A 43 -8.81 -2.39 11.11
N PHE A 44 -9.81 -1.52 11.04
CA PHE A 44 -11.00 -1.58 11.88
C PHE A 44 -12.26 -1.47 11.02
N PRO A 45 -13.38 -2.08 11.46
CA PRO A 45 -14.61 -2.06 10.69
C PRO A 45 -15.27 -0.68 10.71
N LEU A 46 -15.79 -0.26 9.57
CA LEU A 46 -16.69 0.89 9.43
C LEU A 46 -18.14 0.39 9.38
N GLU A 47 -18.83 0.49 10.52
CA GLU A 47 -20.22 0.06 10.63
C GLU A 47 -21.16 0.91 9.75
N GLY A 48 -22.17 0.27 9.17
CA GLY A 48 -23.15 0.91 8.30
C GLY A 48 -22.73 1.05 6.81
N HIS A 49 -21.52 0.65 6.45
CA HIS A 49 -21.06 0.62 5.06
C HIS A 49 -21.29 -0.75 4.39
N ILE A 50 -21.26 -0.79 3.05
CA ILE A 50 -21.35 -2.05 2.29
C ILE A 50 -20.11 -2.89 2.59
N ALA A 51 -18.93 -2.28 2.50
CA ALA A 51 -17.67 -2.87 2.89
C ALA A 51 -17.18 -2.31 4.23
N ARG A 52 -16.95 -3.19 5.21
CA ARG A 52 -16.49 -2.79 6.55
C ARG A 52 -15.00 -2.49 6.60
N TYR A 53 -14.20 -3.17 5.77
CA TYR A 53 -12.73 -3.08 5.82
C TYR A 53 -12.08 -2.52 4.55
N LEU A 54 -12.87 -1.99 3.60
CA LEU A 54 -12.38 -1.43 2.35
C LEU A 54 -11.44 -0.23 2.56
N ILE A 55 -11.82 0.70 3.46
CA ILE A 55 -11.03 1.92 3.69
C ILE A 55 -9.89 1.64 4.67
N ARG A 56 -8.69 2.10 4.33
CA ARG A 56 -7.43 1.83 5.05
C ARG A 56 -6.71 3.12 5.41
N ALA A 57 -6.11 3.16 6.59
CA ALA A 57 -5.29 4.27 7.03
C ALA A 57 -3.96 4.29 6.28
N GLY A 58 -3.78 5.26 5.37
CA GLY A 58 -2.49 5.48 4.72
C GLY A 58 -1.45 6.14 5.65
N ILE A 59 -1.92 6.85 6.68
CA ILE A 59 -1.13 7.63 7.63
C ILE A 59 -1.76 7.58 9.03
N ALA A 60 -0.97 7.84 10.06
CA ALA A 60 -1.42 7.81 11.45
C ALA A 60 -2.28 9.03 11.87
N HIS A 61 -2.35 10.08 11.05
CA HIS A 61 -2.87 11.41 11.44
C HIS A 61 -2.22 11.95 12.72
N SER A 62 -0.91 11.72 12.85
CA SER A 62 -0.04 12.22 13.90
C SER A 62 1.40 11.91 13.52
N GLU A 63 2.27 12.90 13.39
CA GLU A 63 3.69 12.66 13.06
C GLU A 63 4.39 11.85 14.15
N TYR A 64 3.98 12.05 15.40
CA TYR A 64 4.54 11.34 16.53
C TYR A 64 4.20 9.85 16.48
N LEU A 65 2.92 9.50 16.29
CA LEU A 65 2.52 8.09 16.18
C LEU A 65 3.09 7.45 14.92
N GLN A 66 3.12 8.18 13.79
CA GLN A 66 3.70 7.70 12.54
C GLN A 66 5.18 7.32 12.74
N HIS A 67 5.99 8.25 13.24
CA HIS A 67 7.43 8.02 13.41
C HIS A 67 7.74 7.00 14.50
N MET A 68 6.94 6.94 15.58
CA MET A 68 7.08 5.88 16.58
C MET A 68 6.74 4.50 16.00
N ALA A 69 5.72 4.40 15.14
CA ALA A 69 5.36 3.14 14.49
C ALA A 69 6.44 2.70 13.49
N GLU A 70 6.98 3.63 12.71
CA GLU A 70 7.95 3.31 11.65
C GLU A 70 9.37 3.11 12.15
N LEU A 71 9.87 3.99 13.03
CA LEU A 71 11.25 3.99 13.51
C LEU A 71 11.42 3.27 14.85
N GLY A 72 10.32 3.05 15.56
CA GLY A 72 10.32 2.63 16.96
C GLY A 72 10.42 3.81 17.92
N ILE A 73 10.02 3.57 19.17
CA ILE A 73 9.95 4.59 20.23
C ILE A 73 11.32 5.23 20.48
N PRO A 74 12.45 4.48 20.63
CA PRO A 74 13.74 5.09 20.93
C PRO A 74 14.23 6.05 19.83
N ALA A 75 14.14 5.64 18.57
CA ALA A 75 14.58 6.45 17.43
C ALA A 75 13.67 7.66 17.20
N ALA A 76 12.35 7.49 17.33
CA ALA A 76 11.41 8.59 17.28
C ALA A 76 11.63 9.61 18.42
N MET A 77 11.84 9.14 19.65
CA MET A 77 12.17 10.01 20.78
C MET A 77 13.47 10.78 20.55
N LEU A 78 14.49 10.15 20.00
CA LEU A 78 15.74 10.83 19.63
C LEU A 78 15.49 11.91 18.57
N LEU A 79 14.76 11.58 17.50
CA LEU A 79 14.40 12.53 16.45
C LEU A 79 13.69 13.76 17.02
N PHE A 80 12.66 13.56 17.83
CA PHE A 80 11.90 14.67 18.43
C PHE A 80 12.70 15.42 19.50
N SER A 81 13.63 14.76 20.19
CA SER A 81 14.55 15.42 21.12
C SER A 81 15.53 16.34 20.41
N VAL A 82 16.06 15.92 19.24
CA VAL A 82 16.94 16.76 18.41
C VAL A 82 16.19 17.96 17.86
N LEU A 83 14.96 17.75 17.37
CA LEU A 83 14.10 18.86 16.92
C LEU A 83 13.77 19.82 18.06
N GLY A 84 13.35 19.30 19.22
CA GLY A 84 13.06 20.11 20.41
C GLY A 84 14.28 20.88 20.92
N TYR A 85 15.46 20.26 20.90
CA TYR A 85 16.71 20.93 21.25
C TYR A 85 17.07 22.04 20.27
N SER A 86 16.81 21.84 18.97
CA SER A 86 17.03 22.86 17.94
C SER A 86 16.12 24.08 18.16
N VAL A 87 14.85 23.86 18.53
CA VAL A 87 13.92 24.94 18.93
C VAL A 87 14.40 25.64 20.20
N TYR A 88 14.87 24.90 21.20
CA TYR A 88 15.45 25.46 22.41
C TYR A 88 16.65 26.37 22.10
N LEU A 89 17.58 25.93 21.24
CA LEU A 89 18.72 26.74 20.82
C LEU A 89 18.28 28.01 20.10
N ALA A 90 17.31 27.91 19.18
CA ALA A 90 16.76 29.07 18.49
C ALA A 90 16.11 30.08 19.46
N ALA A 91 15.35 29.58 20.45
CA ALA A 91 14.74 30.41 21.49
C ALA A 91 15.77 31.02 22.47
N LYS A 92 16.90 30.36 22.69
CA LYS A 92 18.01 30.91 23.47
C LYS A 92 18.74 32.00 22.69
N GLN A 93 19.00 31.77 21.41
CA GLN A 93 19.66 32.73 20.53
C GLN A 93 18.82 33.98 20.29
N SER A 94 17.48 33.86 20.17
CA SER A 94 16.59 35.02 19.99
C SER A 94 16.73 36.07 21.10
N LYS A 95 17.09 35.65 22.32
CA LYS A 95 17.34 36.54 23.47
C LYS A 95 18.68 37.28 23.39
N ALA A 96 19.61 36.81 22.58
CA ALA A 96 20.95 37.38 22.41
C ALA A 96 21.06 38.33 21.21
N VAL A 97 20.01 38.42 20.38
CA VAL A 97 19.95 39.28 19.18
C VAL A 97 19.40 40.65 19.57
N GLU A 98 19.79 41.69 18.81
CA GLU A 98 19.28 43.05 18.98
C GLU A 98 17.73 43.11 18.91
N PRO A 99 17.09 44.03 19.66
CA PRO A 99 15.63 44.11 19.74
C PRO A 99 14.93 44.21 18.36
N GLU A 100 15.56 44.89 17.40
CA GLU A 100 15.03 45.11 16.06
C GLU A 100 15.00 43.85 15.18
N ALA A 101 15.88 42.87 15.44
CA ALA A 101 15.94 41.59 14.72
C ALA A 101 15.35 40.42 15.52
N ARG A 102 14.96 40.67 16.77
CA ARG A 102 14.41 39.66 17.69
C ARG A 102 13.05 39.11 17.24
N TRP A 103 12.18 39.94 16.66
CA TRP A 103 10.85 39.52 16.22
C TRP A 103 10.87 38.42 15.14
N ILE A 104 11.89 38.40 14.27
CA ILE A 104 12.07 37.36 13.24
C ILE A 104 12.30 35.99 13.90
N HIS A 105 13.14 35.97 14.93
CA HIS A 105 13.48 34.75 15.66
C HIS A 105 12.30 34.26 16.51
N GLU A 106 11.58 35.17 17.16
CA GLU A 106 10.37 34.84 17.92
C GLU A 106 9.26 34.31 17.01
N ALA A 107 9.06 34.92 15.83
CA ALA A 107 8.13 34.42 14.82
C ALA A 107 8.52 33.03 14.32
N ALA A 108 9.81 32.77 14.08
CA ALA A 108 10.29 31.44 13.69
C ALA A 108 10.01 30.38 14.76
N VAL A 109 10.32 30.67 16.03
CA VAL A 109 10.02 29.76 17.16
C VAL A 109 8.52 29.53 17.29
N PHE A 110 7.70 30.57 17.14
CA PHE A 110 6.24 30.46 17.18
C PHE A 110 5.70 29.56 16.06
N VAL A 111 6.15 29.76 14.82
CA VAL A 111 5.73 28.95 13.67
C VAL A 111 6.13 27.49 13.86
N VAL A 112 7.38 27.22 14.26
CA VAL A 112 7.85 25.83 14.48
C VAL A 112 7.07 25.17 15.61
N THR A 113 6.82 25.88 16.70
CA THR A 113 6.02 25.36 17.82
C THR A 113 4.59 25.09 17.37
N GLY A 114 3.97 26.01 16.62
CA GLY A 114 2.62 25.85 16.07
C GLY A 114 2.51 24.65 15.13
N VAL A 115 3.45 24.49 14.21
CA VAL A 115 3.51 23.33 13.29
C VAL A 115 3.77 22.03 14.06
N GLY A 116 4.65 22.05 15.06
CA GLY A 116 4.94 20.89 15.92
C GLY A 116 3.74 20.47 16.79
N VAL A 117 2.95 21.42 17.28
CA VAL A 117 1.70 21.15 18.00
C VAL A 117 0.63 20.62 17.03
N HIS A 118 0.51 21.20 15.85
CA HIS A 118 -0.43 20.72 14.83
C HIS A 118 -0.11 19.28 14.39
N ALA A 119 1.18 18.93 14.32
CA ALA A 119 1.67 17.59 14.03
C ALA A 119 1.21 16.50 15.02
N LEU A 120 0.63 16.86 16.18
CA LEU A 120 0.00 15.90 17.09
C LEU A 120 -1.25 15.26 16.49
N VAL A 121 -1.96 16.01 15.65
CA VAL A 121 -3.30 15.63 15.13
C VAL A 121 -3.37 15.52 13.62
N ASP A 122 -2.24 15.74 12.92
CA ASP A 122 -2.15 15.60 11.48
C ASP A 122 -0.72 15.27 11.02
N ASN A 123 -0.58 14.62 9.86
CA ASN A 123 0.72 14.39 9.23
C ASN A 123 1.08 15.53 8.28
N CYS A 124 1.23 16.73 8.83
CA CYS A 124 1.45 17.93 8.05
C CYS A 124 2.85 18.02 7.43
N TRP A 125 3.85 17.24 7.87
CA TRP A 125 5.24 17.25 7.34
C TRP A 125 5.40 16.46 6.04
N THR A 126 4.41 15.66 5.68
CA THR A 126 4.37 14.98 4.37
C THR A 126 4.29 15.98 3.20
N ILE A 127 3.85 17.21 3.47
CA ILE A 127 3.78 18.27 2.47
C ILE A 127 5.17 18.94 2.37
N PRO A 128 5.85 18.92 1.20
CA PRO A 128 7.23 19.42 1.11
C PRO A 128 7.43 20.86 1.59
N VAL A 129 6.42 21.74 1.42
CA VAL A 129 6.52 23.14 1.86
C VAL A 129 6.56 23.28 3.39
N THR A 130 5.81 22.46 4.13
CA THR A 130 5.80 22.52 5.60
C THR A 130 7.09 21.92 6.19
N ALA A 131 7.59 20.82 5.60
CA ALA A 131 8.88 20.23 5.95
C ALA A 131 10.07 21.16 5.63
N SER A 132 10.06 21.79 4.46
CA SER A 132 11.11 22.73 4.04
C SER A 132 11.11 24.00 4.90
N SER A 133 9.95 24.43 5.39
CA SER A 133 9.83 25.55 6.33
C SER A 133 10.53 25.28 7.66
N LEU A 134 10.43 24.05 8.19
CA LEU A 134 11.15 23.62 9.40
C LEU A 134 12.67 23.64 9.19
N VAL A 135 13.16 23.15 8.05
CA VAL A 135 14.59 23.12 7.71
C VAL A 135 15.12 24.54 7.49
N ALA A 136 14.46 25.35 6.66
CA ALA A 136 14.88 26.71 6.35
C ALA A 136 14.88 27.62 7.59
N LEU A 137 13.93 27.46 8.52
CA LEU A 137 13.88 28.22 9.77
C LEU A 137 14.88 27.69 10.82
N SER A 138 15.13 26.37 10.87
CA SER A 138 16.17 25.79 11.73
C SER A 138 17.58 26.26 11.34
N LEU A 139 17.83 26.43 10.04
CA LEU A 139 19.10 26.92 9.48
C LEU A 139 19.20 28.45 9.50
N GLY A 140 18.08 29.15 9.30
CA GLY A 140 18.02 30.61 9.25
C GLY A 140 18.28 31.31 10.59
N GLY A 141 18.03 30.63 11.72
CA GLY A 141 18.32 31.15 13.06
C GLY A 141 19.66 30.70 13.66
N SER A 142 20.22 29.56 13.22
CA SER A 142 21.39 28.94 13.86
C SER A 142 22.74 29.27 13.22
N LEU A 143 22.73 29.84 12.01
CA LEU A 143 23.93 30.41 11.42
C LEU A 143 24.11 31.84 11.95
N PRO A 144 25.21 32.15 12.63
CA PRO A 144 25.50 33.54 12.94
C PRO A 144 25.50 34.30 11.62
N LEU A 145 24.62 35.31 11.49
CA LEU A 145 24.66 36.32 10.43
C LEU A 145 25.91 37.21 10.53
N VAL A 146 27.00 36.68 11.09
CA VAL A 146 28.32 37.26 10.94
C VAL A 146 28.77 36.85 9.54
N PRO A 147 28.93 37.80 8.59
CA PRO A 147 29.48 37.49 7.29
C PRO A 147 30.92 37.03 7.48
N ARG A 148 31.13 35.73 7.69
CA ARG A 148 32.44 35.12 7.53
C ARG A 148 32.74 35.18 6.05
N LYS A 149 33.59 36.14 5.67
CA LYS A 149 34.37 36.06 4.43
C LYS A 149 35.34 34.90 4.55
N ALA A 150 34.83 33.67 4.54
CA ALA A 150 35.67 32.51 4.26
C ALA A 150 36.02 32.64 2.78
N PRO A 151 37.29 32.85 2.40
CA PRO A 151 37.65 32.82 0.99
C PRO A 151 37.31 31.40 0.51
N LEU A 152 36.30 31.31 -0.35
CA LEU A 152 35.85 30.05 -0.94
C LEU A 152 36.94 29.61 -1.94
N GLN A 153 38.09 29.17 -1.42
CA GLN A 153 39.20 28.65 -2.21
C GLN A 153 38.88 27.21 -2.62
N TRP A 154 37.99 27.09 -3.59
CA TRP A 154 37.77 25.85 -4.30
C TRP A 154 39.04 25.48 -5.05
N ARG A 155 39.85 24.59 -4.46
CA ARG A 155 40.93 23.95 -5.21
C ARG A 155 40.29 23.20 -6.38
N PRO A 156 40.82 23.29 -7.61
CA PRO A 156 40.18 22.75 -8.82
C PRO A 156 39.86 21.25 -8.68
N LEU A 157 40.71 20.50 -7.97
CA LEU A 157 40.49 19.09 -7.65
C LEU A 157 39.24 18.85 -6.78
N ARG A 158 38.95 19.70 -5.79
CA ARG A 158 37.78 19.54 -4.91
C ARG A 158 36.48 19.84 -5.65
N SER A 159 36.46 20.85 -6.53
CA SER A 159 35.30 21.14 -7.37
C SER A 159 35.01 20.02 -8.36
N ALA A 160 36.08 19.47 -8.98
CA ALA A 160 35.94 18.34 -9.89
C ALA A 160 35.34 17.12 -9.17
N VAL A 161 35.81 16.79 -7.97
CA VAL A 161 35.28 15.67 -7.17
C VAL A 161 33.80 15.90 -6.83
N VAL A 162 33.43 17.09 -6.32
CA VAL A 162 32.02 17.39 -6.00
C VAL A 162 31.14 17.32 -7.25
N PHE A 163 31.61 17.83 -8.37
CA PHE A 163 30.89 17.77 -9.64
C PHE A 163 30.68 16.34 -10.13
N VAL A 164 31.72 15.48 -10.05
CA VAL A 164 31.61 14.06 -10.37
C VAL A 164 30.60 13.38 -9.45
N ILE A 165 30.64 13.63 -8.14
CA ILE A 165 29.65 13.08 -7.20
C ILE A 165 28.23 13.51 -7.59
N ILE A 166 28.00 14.79 -7.87
CA ILE A 166 26.69 15.31 -8.28
C ILE A 166 26.23 14.64 -9.58
N ILE A 167 27.10 14.53 -10.58
CA ILE A 167 26.77 13.86 -11.85
C ILE A 167 26.47 12.39 -11.64
N THR A 168 27.28 11.67 -10.86
CA THR A 168 27.05 10.25 -10.56
C THR A 168 25.71 10.06 -9.86
N VAL A 169 25.41 10.89 -8.85
CA VAL A 169 24.11 10.87 -8.16
C VAL A 169 22.99 11.18 -9.14
N TYR A 170 23.14 12.16 -10.02
CA TYR A 170 22.15 12.50 -11.04
C TYR A 170 21.92 11.35 -12.03
N ILE A 171 22.98 10.73 -12.54
CA ILE A 171 22.87 9.62 -13.50
C ILE A 171 22.14 8.44 -12.85
N HIS A 172 22.53 8.04 -11.65
CA HIS A 172 21.95 6.88 -10.97
C HIS A 172 20.55 7.13 -10.40
N SER A 173 20.27 8.35 -9.92
CA SER A 173 18.99 8.65 -9.24
C SER A 173 17.93 9.23 -10.17
N VAL A 174 18.34 9.81 -11.31
CA VAL A 174 17.43 10.49 -12.25
C VAL A 174 17.51 9.85 -13.62
N ALA A 175 18.66 9.89 -14.29
CA ALA A 175 18.75 9.54 -15.70
C ALA A 175 18.42 8.06 -15.98
N VAL A 176 19.03 7.14 -15.21
CA VAL A 176 18.82 5.70 -15.36
C VAL A 176 17.38 5.30 -15.04
N PRO A 177 16.79 5.65 -13.88
CA PRO A 177 15.38 5.37 -13.60
C PRO A 177 14.44 5.99 -14.63
N SER A 178 14.67 7.25 -15.03
CA SER A 178 13.83 7.94 -16.03
C SER A 178 13.83 7.22 -17.37
N LEU A 179 14.97 6.67 -17.79
CA LEU A 179 15.06 5.86 -19.00
C LEU A 179 14.28 4.55 -18.86
N GLY A 180 14.39 3.88 -17.70
CA GLY A 180 13.59 2.69 -17.37
C GLY A 180 12.08 2.98 -17.46
N PHE A 181 11.61 4.02 -16.77
CA PHE A 181 10.20 4.46 -16.80
C PHE A 181 9.74 4.82 -18.22
N TYR A 182 10.58 5.48 -19.02
CA TYR A 182 10.26 5.79 -20.41
C TYR A 182 9.97 4.52 -21.22
N TYR A 183 10.83 3.51 -21.14
CA TYR A 183 10.59 2.23 -21.83
C TYR A 183 9.38 1.48 -21.27
N ASN A 184 9.18 1.50 -19.94
CA ASN A 184 8.01 0.87 -19.33
C ASN A 184 6.69 1.48 -19.85
N GLN A 185 6.64 2.81 -19.95
CA GLN A 185 5.49 3.53 -20.51
C GLN A 185 5.25 3.20 -21.99
N ARG A 186 6.31 3.09 -22.81
CA ARG A 186 6.20 2.61 -24.20
C ARG A 186 5.64 1.18 -24.28
N GLY A 187 5.98 0.34 -23.30
CA GLY A 187 5.43 -1.00 -23.13
C GLY A 187 3.91 -0.97 -22.94
N HIS A 188 3.43 -0.16 -21.99
CA HIS A 188 1.99 0.03 -21.79
C HIS A 188 1.30 0.57 -23.04
N GLU A 189 1.85 1.59 -23.71
CA GLU A 189 1.29 2.12 -24.96
C GLU A 189 1.16 1.05 -26.06
N ALA A 190 2.15 0.16 -26.18
CA ALA A 190 2.09 -0.96 -27.11
C ALA A 190 1.04 -2.00 -26.72
N ALA A 191 0.93 -2.32 -25.43
CA ALA A 191 -0.08 -3.23 -24.90
C ALA A 191 -1.50 -2.72 -25.12
N TYR A 192 -1.75 -1.42 -24.92
CA TYR A 192 -3.04 -0.77 -25.23
C TYR A 192 -3.40 -0.85 -26.71
N ARG A 193 -2.41 -0.87 -27.62
CA ARG A 193 -2.63 -1.09 -29.05
C ARG A 193 -2.81 -2.56 -29.43
N GLY A 194 -2.71 -3.49 -28.48
CA GLY A 194 -2.77 -4.93 -28.73
C GLY A 194 -1.45 -5.52 -29.31
N ASP A 195 -0.37 -4.74 -29.34
CA ASP A 195 0.92 -5.19 -29.86
C ASP A 195 1.77 -5.83 -28.75
N PHE A 196 1.51 -7.10 -28.50
CA PHE A 196 2.19 -7.89 -27.47
C PHE A 196 3.71 -7.91 -27.67
N LYS A 197 4.19 -8.07 -28.92
CA LYS A 197 5.62 -8.25 -29.19
C LYS A 197 6.41 -6.99 -28.85
N SER A 198 5.91 -5.83 -29.27
CA SER A 198 6.54 -4.56 -28.91
C SER A 198 6.43 -4.27 -27.43
N ALA A 199 5.28 -4.58 -26.81
CA ALA A 199 5.09 -4.38 -25.37
C ALA A 199 6.10 -5.20 -24.55
N GLU A 200 6.22 -6.49 -24.84
CA GLU A 200 7.19 -7.38 -24.18
C GLU A 200 8.62 -6.85 -24.35
N GLN A 201 9.01 -6.44 -25.55
CA GLN A 201 10.34 -5.92 -25.81
C GLN A 201 10.64 -4.65 -24.99
N PHE A 202 9.69 -3.72 -24.91
CA PHE A 202 9.85 -2.49 -24.14
C PHE A 202 9.93 -2.74 -22.64
N HIS A 203 9.05 -3.58 -22.08
CA HIS A 203 9.12 -3.95 -20.66
C HIS A 203 10.42 -4.70 -20.33
N ARG A 204 10.88 -5.61 -21.18
CA ARG A 204 12.19 -6.27 -21.01
C ARG A 204 13.35 -5.28 -21.05
N THR A 205 13.27 -4.26 -21.91
CA THR A 205 14.30 -3.19 -21.97
C THR A 205 14.29 -2.36 -20.69
N ALA A 206 13.11 -2.02 -20.15
CA ALA A 206 12.98 -1.34 -18.86
C ALA A 206 13.62 -2.15 -17.73
N ILE A 207 13.35 -3.47 -17.67
CA ILE A 207 13.97 -4.39 -16.71
C ILE A 207 15.49 -4.49 -16.93
N GLN A 208 15.99 -4.49 -18.16
CA GLN A 208 17.46 -4.49 -18.37
C GLN A 208 18.14 -3.23 -17.81
N ILE A 209 17.44 -2.09 -17.81
CA ILE A 209 17.96 -0.83 -17.25
C ILE A 209 17.85 -0.83 -15.71
N VAL A 210 16.72 -1.33 -15.17
CA VAL A 210 16.47 -1.46 -13.73
C VAL A 210 15.98 -2.88 -13.41
N PRO A 211 16.89 -3.85 -13.16
CA PRO A 211 16.57 -5.29 -13.10
C PRO A 211 15.57 -5.75 -12.05
N ASP A 212 15.55 -5.07 -10.91
CA ASP A 212 14.81 -5.50 -9.72
C ASP A 212 13.72 -4.48 -9.33
N ASP A 213 13.29 -3.64 -10.27
CA ASP A 213 12.15 -2.77 -10.05
C ASP A 213 10.85 -3.60 -10.03
N PRO A 214 10.13 -3.64 -8.89
CA PRO A 214 8.94 -4.47 -8.76
C PRO A 214 7.77 -4.03 -9.65
N GLU A 215 7.69 -2.75 -10.04
CA GLU A 215 6.66 -2.24 -10.95
C GLU A 215 6.92 -2.76 -12.37
N PHE A 216 8.16 -2.66 -12.85
CA PHE A 216 8.52 -3.17 -14.20
C PHE A 216 8.36 -4.68 -14.31
N LEU A 217 8.72 -5.42 -13.24
CA LEU A 217 8.52 -6.86 -13.17
C LEU A 217 7.03 -7.23 -13.14
N GLN A 218 6.22 -6.50 -12.35
CA GLN A 218 4.76 -6.68 -12.30
C GLN A 218 4.12 -6.46 -13.68
N ASP A 219 4.47 -5.36 -14.35
CA ASP A 219 3.85 -5.00 -15.63
C ASP A 219 4.10 -6.04 -16.71
N LEU A 220 5.31 -6.60 -16.77
CA LEU A 220 5.60 -7.69 -17.67
C LEU A 220 4.81 -8.96 -17.29
N GLY A 221 4.67 -9.25 -16.00
CA GLY A 221 3.85 -10.36 -15.52
C GLY A 221 2.37 -10.21 -15.92
N LEU A 222 1.80 -9.01 -15.74
CA LEU A 222 0.43 -8.69 -16.13
C LEU A 222 0.23 -8.70 -17.64
N LEU A 223 1.22 -8.27 -18.42
CA LEU A 223 1.19 -8.39 -19.88
C LEU A 223 1.03 -9.87 -20.30
N PHE A 224 1.80 -10.77 -19.69
CA PHE A 224 1.69 -12.20 -19.99
C PHE A 224 0.32 -12.77 -19.62
N MET A 225 -0.30 -12.31 -18.53
CA MET A 225 -1.67 -12.70 -18.17
C MET A 225 -2.68 -12.16 -19.18
N GLN A 226 -2.61 -10.87 -19.53
CA GLN A 226 -3.54 -10.21 -20.44
C GLN A 226 -3.59 -10.87 -21.83
N PHE A 227 -2.44 -11.28 -22.35
CA PHE A 227 -2.32 -11.92 -23.67
C PHE A 227 -2.27 -13.45 -23.59
N SER A 228 -2.42 -14.03 -22.39
CA SER A 228 -2.58 -15.45 -22.20
C SER A 228 -3.85 -15.92 -22.90
N LYS A 229 -3.73 -16.85 -23.84
CA LYS A 229 -4.88 -17.67 -24.23
C LYS A 229 -5.00 -18.80 -23.21
N PRO A 230 -6.22 -19.30 -22.88
CA PRO A 230 -6.41 -20.40 -21.93
C PRO A 230 -5.58 -21.67 -22.22
N ALA A 231 -5.12 -21.85 -23.47
CA ALA A 231 -4.28 -22.96 -23.90
C ALA A 231 -2.75 -22.70 -23.81
N GLN A 232 -2.29 -21.48 -23.49
CA GLN A 232 -0.88 -21.09 -23.46
C GLN A 232 -0.31 -21.08 -22.03
N ARG A 233 -0.12 -22.28 -21.48
CA ARG A 233 0.51 -22.51 -20.15
C ARG A 233 1.86 -21.79 -19.98
N THR A 234 2.61 -21.62 -21.07
CA THR A 234 3.90 -20.92 -21.07
C THR A 234 3.79 -19.44 -20.68
N SER A 235 2.73 -18.75 -21.10
CA SER A 235 2.54 -17.33 -20.76
C SER A 235 2.26 -17.16 -19.26
N LEU A 236 1.40 -18.00 -18.69
CA LEU A 236 1.10 -17.99 -17.24
C LEU A 236 2.32 -18.38 -16.39
N ASN A 237 3.16 -19.29 -16.87
CA ASN A 237 4.43 -19.61 -16.19
C ASN A 237 5.37 -18.41 -16.16
N SER A 238 5.55 -17.73 -17.29
CA SER A 238 6.33 -16.48 -17.36
C SER A 238 5.75 -15.41 -16.44
N ALA A 239 4.42 -15.25 -16.42
CA ALA A 239 3.76 -14.30 -15.52
C ALA A 239 4.12 -14.56 -14.05
N ARG A 240 3.98 -15.82 -13.61
CA ARG A 240 4.31 -16.23 -12.24
C ARG A 240 5.78 -16.03 -11.90
N GLU A 241 6.70 -16.27 -12.85
CA GLU A 241 8.13 -16.03 -12.65
C GLU A 241 8.43 -14.55 -12.40
N TYR A 242 7.90 -13.65 -13.24
CA TYR A 242 8.10 -12.22 -13.07
C TYR A 242 7.44 -11.68 -11.81
N LEU A 243 6.23 -12.16 -11.48
CA LEU A 243 5.54 -11.80 -10.24
C LEU A 243 6.28 -12.31 -9.00
N ALA A 244 6.86 -13.51 -9.04
CA ALA A 244 7.68 -14.03 -7.95
C ALA A 244 8.93 -13.16 -7.71
N ARG A 245 9.59 -12.70 -8.78
CA ARG A 245 10.70 -11.73 -8.69
C ARG A 245 10.25 -10.39 -8.12
N ALA A 246 9.10 -9.88 -8.55
CA ALA A 246 8.55 -8.64 -8.01
C ALA A 246 8.22 -8.77 -6.52
N ILE A 247 7.64 -9.89 -6.09
CA ILE A 247 7.36 -10.20 -4.68
C ILE A 247 8.67 -10.30 -3.89
N ALA A 248 9.73 -10.87 -4.45
CA ALA A 248 11.05 -10.91 -3.79
C ALA A 248 11.62 -9.49 -3.57
N ALA A 249 11.42 -8.58 -4.53
CA ALA A 249 11.83 -7.17 -4.40
C ALA A 249 10.96 -6.38 -3.41
N ARG A 250 9.66 -6.69 -3.29
CA ARG A 250 8.73 -6.05 -2.34
C ARG A 250 7.81 -7.07 -1.64
N PRO A 251 8.32 -7.82 -0.63
CA PRO A 251 7.60 -8.94 -0.02
C PRO A 251 6.31 -8.60 0.72
N GLN A 252 6.18 -7.34 1.16
CA GLN A 252 5.03 -6.80 1.89
C GLN A 252 3.96 -6.18 0.97
N SER A 253 4.10 -6.29 -0.35
CA SER A 253 3.08 -5.81 -1.29
C SER A 253 1.89 -6.76 -1.34
N VAL A 254 0.73 -6.25 -0.93
CA VAL A 254 -0.56 -6.97 -1.08
C VAL A 254 -0.91 -7.09 -2.55
N GLU A 255 -0.70 -6.03 -3.33
CA GLU A 255 -1.06 -5.99 -4.76
C GLU A 255 -0.33 -7.08 -5.55
N LEU A 256 0.99 -7.19 -5.38
CA LEU A 256 1.78 -8.20 -6.09
C LEU A 256 1.32 -9.63 -5.80
N ARG A 257 0.89 -9.89 -4.56
CA ARG A 257 0.38 -11.20 -4.16
C ARG A 257 -1.02 -11.49 -4.69
N ILE A 258 -1.86 -10.46 -4.85
CA ILE A 258 -3.15 -10.59 -5.54
C ILE A 258 -2.92 -10.89 -7.02
N HIS A 259 -1.97 -10.22 -7.67
CA HIS A 259 -1.63 -10.52 -9.07
C HIS A 259 -1.10 -11.95 -9.22
N MET A 260 -0.24 -12.40 -8.30
CA MET A 260 0.23 -13.79 -8.26
C MET A 260 -0.91 -14.78 -8.03
N GLU A 261 -1.82 -14.51 -7.09
CA GLU A 261 -3.03 -15.31 -6.85
C GLU A 261 -3.87 -15.43 -8.13
N ASN A 262 -4.14 -14.31 -8.81
CA ASN A 262 -4.91 -14.31 -10.05
C ASN A 262 -4.24 -15.19 -11.12
N ALA A 263 -2.92 -15.10 -11.28
CA ALA A 263 -2.17 -15.96 -12.21
C ALA A 263 -2.27 -17.45 -11.85
N LEU A 264 -2.23 -17.78 -10.54
CA LEU A 264 -2.38 -19.15 -10.04
C LEU A 264 -3.80 -19.69 -10.27
N VAL A 265 -4.83 -18.89 -9.97
CA VAL A 265 -6.24 -19.26 -10.17
C VAL A 265 -6.57 -19.40 -11.65
N GLU A 266 -6.06 -18.51 -12.52
CA GLU A 266 -6.23 -18.64 -13.97
C GLU A 266 -5.57 -19.93 -14.49
N SER A 267 -4.41 -20.29 -13.93
CA SER A 267 -3.72 -21.54 -14.27
C SER A 267 -4.54 -22.79 -13.91
N LEU A 268 -5.37 -22.75 -12.87
CA LEU A 268 -6.31 -23.84 -12.52
C LEU A 268 -7.46 -23.96 -13.52
N SER A 269 -7.96 -22.84 -14.04
CA SER A 269 -9.15 -22.82 -14.91
C SER A 269 -8.97 -23.53 -16.27
N GLY A 270 -7.72 -23.84 -16.64
CA GLY A 270 -7.37 -24.66 -17.80
C GLY A 270 -7.41 -26.18 -17.58
N GLU A 271 -7.63 -26.65 -16.35
CA GLU A 271 -7.66 -28.07 -15.99
C GLU A 271 -8.97 -28.43 -15.25
N ILE A 272 -9.62 -29.52 -15.66
CA ILE A 272 -10.93 -29.92 -15.10
C ILE A 272 -10.77 -30.65 -13.74
N HIS A 273 -9.54 -30.98 -13.30
CA HIS A 273 -9.29 -31.68 -12.02
C HIS A 273 -7.99 -31.21 -11.34
N SER A 274 -8.06 -31.11 -10.00
CA SER A 274 -7.06 -30.71 -8.99
C SER A 274 -5.58 -30.91 -9.34
N ASP A 275 -4.90 -29.83 -9.78
CA ASP A 275 -3.45 -29.72 -9.60
C ASP A 275 -3.17 -29.42 -8.12
N ASP A 276 -2.96 -30.49 -7.34
CA ASP A 276 -2.72 -30.40 -5.89
C ASP A 276 -1.53 -29.49 -5.54
N ASP A 277 -0.51 -29.41 -6.40
CA ASP A 277 0.67 -28.58 -6.15
C ASP A 277 0.36 -27.10 -6.42
N LEU A 278 -0.46 -26.82 -7.43
CA LEU A 278 -0.96 -25.47 -7.66
C LEU A 278 -1.90 -25.01 -6.53
N GLN A 279 -2.75 -25.90 -6.01
CA GLN A 279 -3.58 -25.60 -4.83
C GLN A 279 -2.74 -25.30 -3.59
N LYS A 280 -1.66 -26.06 -3.34
CA LYS A 280 -0.70 -25.76 -2.26
C LYS A 280 -0.04 -24.40 -2.46
N THR A 281 0.34 -24.07 -3.69
CA THR A 281 0.95 -22.77 -4.02
C THR A 281 -0.02 -21.60 -3.75
N ILE A 282 -1.31 -21.76 -4.07
CA ILE A 282 -2.36 -20.79 -3.73
C ILE A 282 -2.47 -20.64 -2.21
N ILE A 283 -2.51 -21.76 -1.48
CA ILE A 283 -2.56 -21.74 -0.01
C ILE A 283 -1.38 -20.95 0.56
N GLU A 284 -0.16 -21.19 0.09
CA GLU A 284 1.04 -20.49 0.54
C GLU A 284 0.98 -18.99 0.24
N ASN A 285 0.65 -18.63 -1.01
CA ASN A 285 0.54 -17.24 -1.43
C ASN A 285 -0.51 -16.49 -0.61
N ASP A 286 -1.73 -17.04 -0.50
CA ASP A 286 -2.85 -16.40 0.17
C ASP A 286 -2.64 -16.36 1.69
N SER A 287 -1.99 -17.37 2.27
CA SER A 287 -1.61 -17.33 3.69
C SER A 287 -0.63 -16.20 3.98
N GLN A 288 0.37 -15.98 3.12
CA GLN A 288 1.31 -14.86 3.26
C GLN A 288 0.62 -13.50 3.02
N LEU A 289 -0.28 -13.44 2.03
CA LEU A 289 -1.09 -12.26 1.75
C LEU A 289 -1.95 -11.88 2.97
N LEU A 290 -2.64 -12.85 3.57
CA LEU A 290 -3.52 -12.64 4.72
C LEU A 290 -2.76 -12.36 6.04
N GLN A 291 -1.45 -12.62 6.09
CA GLN A 291 -0.59 -12.12 7.16
C GLN A 291 -0.34 -10.61 7.04
N ILE A 292 -0.27 -10.09 5.81
CA ILE A 292 -0.10 -8.66 5.54
C ILE A 292 -1.44 -7.94 5.68
N ASP A 293 -2.51 -8.52 5.15
CA ASP A 293 -3.86 -7.98 5.21
C ASP A 293 -4.91 -9.05 5.54
N PRO A 294 -5.32 -9.14 6.81
CA PRO A 294 -6.26 -10.16 7.26
C PRO A 294 -7.70 -9.98 6.77
N TYR A 295 -8.08 -8.83 6.21
CA TYR A 295 -9.48 -8.45 6.01
C TYR A 295 -9.95 -8.59 4.56
N LEU A 296 -9.31 -9.47 3.79
CA LEU A 296 -9.58 -9.69 2.38
C LEU A 296 -10.51 -10.89 2.15
N PRO A 297 -11.83 -10.68 1.97
CA PRO A 297 -12.80 -11.76 1.89
C PRO A 297 -12.66 -12.61 0.62
N PHE A 298 -12.27 -12.00 -0.50
CA PHE A 298 -12.12 -12.69 -1.78
C PHE A 298 -10.95 -13.69 -1.72
N GLN A 299 -9.81 -13.23 -1.23
CA GLN A 299 -8.61 -14.05 -0.98
C GLN A 299 -8.90 -15.14 0.04
N ARG A 300 -9.63 -14.84 1.12
CA ARG A 300 -10.06 -15.87 2.08
C ARG A 300 -10.94 -16.94 1.44
N ARG A 301 -11.85 -16.57 0.53
CA ARG A 301 -12.65 -17.56 -0.22
C ARG A 301 -11.79 -18.40 -1.16
N ASN A 302 -10.82 -17.80 -1.83
CA ASN A 302 -9.92 -18.53 -2.74
C ASN A 302 -9.04 -19.51 -1.96
N LEU A 303 -8.45 -19.07 -0.83
CA LEU A 303 -7.77 -19.93 0.14
C LEU A 303 -8.68 -21.07 0.65
N ALA A 304 -9.91 -20.74 1.03
CA ALA A 304 -10.90 -21.71 1.48
C ALA A 304 -11.20 -22.75 0.39
N THR A 305 -11.33 -22.31 -0.86
CA THR A 305 -11.57 -23.17 -2.03
C THR A 305 -10.38 -24.09 -2.29
N ALA A 306 -9.15 -23.58 -2.18
CA ALA A 306 -7.95 -24.40 -2.31
C ALA A 306 -7.89 -25.49 -1.22
N TYR A 307 -8.19 -25.16 0.05
CA TYR A 307 -8.33 -26.17 1.10
C TYR A 307 -9.46 -27.16 0.83
N TYR A 308 -10.58 -26.68 0.30
CA TYR A 308 -11.73 -27.51 -0.04
C TYR A 308 -11.31 -28.55 -1.07
N ASN A 309 -10.66 -28.13 -2.16
CA ASN A 309 -10.22 -29.00 -3.25
C ASN A 309 -9.19 -30.05 -2.80
N LEU A 310 -8.32 -29.71 -1.85
CA LEU A 310 -7.39 -30.66 -1.21
C LEU A 310 -8.03 -31.55 -0.13
N GLY A 311 -9.35 -31.55 0.00
CA GLY A 311 -10.08 -32.35 0.98
C GLY A 311 -9.99 -31.85 2.43
N GLN A 312 -9.32 -30.71 2.68
CA GLN A 312 -9.17 -30.10 4.01
C GLN A 312 -10.44 -29.31 4.41
N ARG A 313 -11.59 -29.99 4.39
CA ARG A 313 -12.94 -29.40 4.55
C ARG A 313 -13.05 -28.51 5.79
N ARG A 314 -12.56 -28.96 6.96
CA ARG A 314 -12.65 -28.16 8.20
C ARG A 314 -12.02 -26.76 8.05
N ARG A 315 -10.81 -26.70 7.49
CA ARG A 315 -10.08 -25.43 7.27
C ARG A 315 -10.77 -24.56 6.23
N ALA A 316 -11.30 -25.16 5.18
CA ALA A 316 -12.08 -24.45 4.17
C ALA A 316 -13.27 -23.71 4.79
N PHE A 317 -14.10 -24.41 5.58
CA PHE A 317 -15.24 -23.79 6.26
C PHE A 317 -14.80 -22.71 7.27
N GLU A 318 -13.69 -22.89 7.99
CA GLU A 318 -13.15 -21.89 8.93
C GLU A 318 -12.69 -20.59 8.25
N GLU A 319 -12.05 -20.67 7.08
CA GLU A 319 -11.63 -19.49 6.32
C GLU A 319 -12.83 -18.76 5.71
N LEU A 320 -13.80 -19.51 5.17
CA LEU A 320 -15.00 -18.92 4.58
C LEU A 320 -15.91 -18.28 5.64
N HIS A 321 -16.00 -18.88 6.83
CA HIS A 321 -16.66 -18.26 7.98
C HIS A 321 -16.02 -16.92 8.34
N ARG A 322 -14.67 -16.87 8.43
CA ARG A 322 -13.96 -15.61 8.71
C ARG A 322 -14.18 -14.55 7.62
N ALA A 323 -14.24 -14.95 6.35
CA ALA A 323 -14.56 -14.02 5.26
C ALA A 323 -15.92 -13.34 5.48
N ILE A 324 -16.94 -14.12 5.85
CA ILE A 324 -18.29 -13.62 6.13
C ILE A 324 -18.35 -12.82 7.45
N GLU A 325 -17.55 -13.20 8.46
CA GLU A 325 -17.47 -12.47 9.73
C GLU A 325 -16.88 -11.06 9.55
N TYR A 326 -15.82 -10.93 8.75
CA TYR A 326 -15.23 -9.63 8.44
C TYR A 326 -16.15 -8.81 7.52
N GLU A 327 -16.69 -9.42 6.49
CA GLU A 327 -17.58 -8.77 5.52
C GLU A 327 -18.95 -9.48 5.47
N PRO A 328 -19.89 -9.14 6.37
CA PRO A 328 -21.21 -9.78 6.46
C PRO A 328 -22.08 -9.59 5.22
N ASN A 329 -21.74 -8.65 4.34
CA ASN A 329 -22.41 -8.41 3.07
C ASN A 329 -21.79 -9.21 1.91
N TYR A 330 -20.82 -10.10 2.18
CA TYR A 330 -20.10 -10.87 1.16
C TYR A 330 -20.95 -12.01 0.58
N VAL A 331 -21.83 -11.67 -0.38
CA VAL A 331 -22.76 -12.58 -1.06
C VAL A 331 -22.06 -13.81 -1.66
N PRO A 332 -20.94 -13.69 -2.39
CA PRO A 332 -20.24 -14.87 -2.89
C PRO A 332 -19.80 -15.84 -1.78
N GLY A 333 -19.48 -15.36 -0.59
CA GLY A 333 -19.13 -16.20 0.55
C GLY A 333 -20.29 -17.09 1.00
N TYR A 334 -21.49 -16.51 1.14
CA TYR A 334 -22.70 -17.28 1.49
C TYR A 334 -23.07 -18.29 0.40
N LEU A 335 -22.96 -17.91 -0.88
CA LEU A 335 -23.24 -18.84 -1.99
C LEU A 335 -22.24 -19.99 -2.04
N THR A 336 -20.95 -19.74 -1.76
CA THR A 336 -19.95 -20.81 -1.65
C THR A 336 -20.26 -21.75 -0.46
N MET A 337 -20.67 -21.23 0.70
CA MET A 337 -21.11 -22.07 1.82
C MET A 337 -22.30 -22.94 1.43
N ALA A 338 -23.30 -22.36 0.77
CA ALA A 338 -24.48 -23.10 0.31
C ALA A 338 -24.09 -24.24 -0.64
N ALA A 339 -23.27 -23.97 -1.65
CA ALA A 339 -22.77 -24.97 -2.58
C ALA A 339 -22.08 -26.13 -1.86
N TRP A 340 -21.19 -25.84 -0.90
CA TRP A 340 -20.50 -26.88 -0.14
C TRP A 340 -21.41 -27.69 0.77
N TYR A 341 -22.45 -27.09 1.37
CA TYR A 341 -23.44 -27.85 2.14
C TYR A 341 -24.32 -28.73 1.23
N ALA A 342 -24.71 -28.23 0.06
CA ALA A 342 -25.44 -29.02 -0.95
C ALA A 342 -24.62 -30.23 -1.41
N GLU A 343 -23.32 -30.06 -1.69
CA GLU A 343 -22.41 -31.16 -2.05
C GLU A 343 -22.28 -32.22 -0.94
N ARG A 344 -22.40 -31.81 0.34
CA ARG A 344 -22.40 -32.73 1.49
C ARG A 344 -23.75 -33.38 1.77
N GLY A 345 -24.81 -33.02 1.03
CA GLY A 345 -26.17 -33.51 1.22
C GLY A 345 -26.96 -32.78 2.31
N ASP A 346 -26.44 -31.69 2.88
CA ASP A 346 -27.14 -30.89 3.88
C ASP A 346 -27.98 -29.79 3.21
N ALA A 347 -29.15 -30.19 2.72
CA ALA A 347 -30.07 -29.29 2.03
C ALA A 347 -30.67 -28.22 2.96
N ALA A 348 -30.69 -28.43 4.27
CA ALA A 348 -31.24 -27.48 5.23
C ALA A 348 -30.29 -26.28 5.40
N GLU A 349 -29.01 -26.54 5.67
CA GLU A 349 -28.01 -25.47 5.78
C GLU A 349 -27.76 -24.80 4.42
N SER A 350 -27.75 -25.54 3.30
CA SER A 350 -27.65 -24.93 1.96
C SER A 350 -28.71 -23.85 1.74
N ARG A 351 -29.99 -24.19 1.96
CA ARG A 351 -31.11 -23.23 1.81
C ARG A 351 -31.00 -22.04 2.76
N ARG A 352 -30.49 -22.27 3.97
CA ARG A 352 -30.26 -21.19 4.95
C ARG A 352 -29.23 -20.18 4.44
N TYR A 353 -28.09 -20.64 3.92
CA TYR A 353 -27.06 -19.76 3.37
C TYR A 353 -27.51 -19.07 2.08
N GLU A 354 -28.28 -19.73 1.21
CA GLU A 354 -28.92 -19.10 0.05
C GLU A 354 -29.89 -17.97 0.46
N ALA A 355 -30.72 -18.22 1.48
CA ALA A 355 -31.64 -17.21 1.99
C ALA A 355 -30.91 -15.98 2.56
N LEU A 356 -29.78 -16.20 3.25
CA LEU A 356 -28.93 -15.12 3.74
C LEU A 356 -28.34 -14.30 2.58
N ALA A 357 -27.79 -14.97 1.57
CA ALA A 357 -27.28 -14.32 0.35
C ALA A 357 -28.37 -13.45 -0.31
N LEU A 358 -29.56 -14.02 -0.52
CA LEU A 358 -30.70 -13.32 -1.13
C LEU A 358 -31.18 -12.14 -0.28
N SER A 359 -31.16 -12.27 1.05
CA SER A 359 -31.53 -11.17 1.95
C SER A 359 -30.62 -9.95 1.78
N ILE A 360 -29.32 -10.17 1.60
CA ILE A 360 -28.33 -9.10 1.37
C ILE A 360 -28.53 -8.48 -0.01
N VAL A 361 -28.69 -9.31 -1.05
CA VAL A 361 -28.97 -8.84 -2.42
C VAL A 361 -30.24 -7.97 -2.45
N ASN A 362 -31.29 -8.37 -1.74
CA ASN A 362 -32.54 -7.61 -1.62
C ASN A 362 -32.35 -6.31 -0.83
N LYS A 363 -31.63 -6.35 0.30
CA LYS A 363 -31.31 -5.17 1.11
C LYS A 363 -30.59 -4.07 0.30
N TYR A 364 -29.69 -4.47 -0.59
CA TYR A 364 -28.91 -3.55 -1.44
C TYR A 364 -29.38 -3.55 -2.90
N ARG A 365 -30.65 -3.89 -3.18
CA ARG A 365 -31.18 -3.95 -4.54
C ARG A 365 -31.07 -2.61 -5.29
N ASP A 366 -31.47 -1.53 -4.63
CA ASP A 366 -31.55 -0.20 -5.25
C ASP A 366 -30.31 0.67 -4.97
N VAL A 367 -29.34 0.13 -4.24
CA VAL A 367 -28.07 0.82 -3.93
C VAL A 367 -27.09 0.57 -5.08
N ARG A 368 -26.55 1.67 -5.64
CA ARG A 368 -25.45 1.58 -6.60
C ARG A 368 -24.12 1.55 -5.82
N PRO A 369 -23.32 0.48 -5.96
CA PRO A 369 -21.99 0.42 -5.36
C PRO A 369 -21.11 1.58 -5.85
N ALA A 370 -20.28 2.13 -4.96
CA ALA A 370 -19.37 3.21 -5.31
C ALA A 370 -18.14 2.72 -6.09
N ASP A 371 -17.77 1.46 -5.87
CA ASP A 371 -16.56 0.83 -6.42
C ASP A 371 -16.79 -0.66 -6.78
N ILE A 372 -15.90 -1.22 -7.61
CA ILE A 372 -15.89 -2.62 -8.04
C ILE A 372 -15.80 -3.57 -6.84
N TYR A 373 -15.08 -3.20 -5.78
CA TYR A 373 -14.99 -4.02 -4.56
C TYR A 373 -16.37 -4.25 -3.92
N GLU A 374 -17.13 -3.17 -3.69
CA GLU A 374 -18.48 -3.25 -3.12
C GLU A 374 -19.44 -4.02 -4.04
N ALA A 375 -19.31 -3.81 -5.35
CA ALA A 375 -20.10 -4.51 -6.34
C ALA A 375 -19.85 -6.03 -6.30
N THR A 376 -18.57 -6.41 -6.17
CA THR A 376 -18.15 -7.81 -6.06
C THR A 376 -18.61 -8.43 -4.73
N LEU A 377 -18.57 -7.69 -3.62
CA LEU A 377 -19.14 -8.14 -2.35
C LEU A 377 -20.61 -8.50 -2.49
N LEU A 378 -21.38 -7.69 -3.21
CA LEU A 378 -22.82 -7.89 -3.41
C LEU A 378 -23.16 -8.91 -4.53
N GLY A 379 -22.15 -9.55 -5.13
CA GLY A 379 -22.34 -10.51 -6.21
C GLY A 379 -22.75 -9.89 -7.55
N ARG A 380 -22.37 -8.63 -7.80
CA ARG A 380 -22.69 -7.86 -9.02
C ARG A 380 -21.41 -7.25 -9.64
N PRO A 381 -20.45 -8.07 -10.10
CA PRO A 381 -19.17 -7.55 -10.61
C PRO A 381 -19.32 -6.68 -11.87
N ASP A 382 -20.36 -6.90 -12.67
CA ASP A 382 -20.65 -6.12 -13.88
C ASP A 382 -21.37 -4.81 -13.56
N VAL A 383 -20.59 -3.76 -13.24
CA VAL A 383 -21.11 -2.39 -13.14
C VAL A 383 -20.72 -1.61 -14.39
N SER A 384 -21.43 -1.85 -15.50
CA SER A 384 -21.34 -1.06 -16.73
C SER A 384 -21.83 0.37 -16.47
N GLY A 385 -20.98 1.21 -15.86
CA GLY A 385 -21.35 2.58 -15.49
C GLY A 385 -20.55 3.20 -14.34
N SER A 386 -19.80 2.41 -13.55
CA SER A 386 -18.73 3.02 -12.76
C SER A 386 -17.71 3.50 -13.78
N LYS A 387 -17.57 4.81 -13.95
CA LYS A 387 -16.31 5.34 -14.50
C LYS A 387 -15.25 4.70 -13.64
N ALA A 388 -14.56 3.69 -14.17
CA ALA A 388 -13.34 3.18 -13.61
C ALA A 388 -12.36 4.35 -13.69
N LYS A 389 -12.51 5.25 -12.73
CA LYS A 389 -11.40 5.86 -12.08
C LYS A 389 -10.67 4.64 -11.50
N ILE A 390 -9.87 4.00 -12.34
CA ILE A 390 -8.60 3.40 -11.95
C ILE A 390 -7.84 4.59 -11.36
N VAL A 391 -8.26 5.02 -10.17
CA VAL A 391 -7.47 5.89 -9.35
C VAL A 391 -6.38 4.94 -8.94
N ASN A 392 -5.17 5.25 -9.37
CA ASN A 392 -3.93 4.81 -8.76
C ASN A 392 -4.05 5.04 -7.24
N HIS A 393 -4.66 4.09 -6.55
CA HIS A 393 -4.89 4.02 -5.10
C HIS A 393 -4.61 2.60 -4.64
N PHE A 394 -3.51 2.04 -5.16
CA PHE A 394 -2.73 1.03 -4.48
C PHE A 394 -1.36 1.60 -4.17
#